data_AF-A0A1G0KBJ7-F1
#
_entry.id   AF-A0A1G0KBJ7-F1
#
_cell.length_a   1.000
_cell.length_b   1.000
_cell.length_c   1.000
_cell.angle_alpha   90.00
_cell.angle_beta   90.00
_cell.angle_gamma   90.00
#
_symmetry.space_group_name_H-M   'P 1'
#
loop_
_entity.id
_entity.type
_entity.pdbx_description
1 polymer ?
#
loop_
_entity_poly.entity_id
_entity_poly.type
_entity_poly.pdbx_seq_one_letter_code
_entity_poly.pdbx_strand_id
1 'polypeptide(L)'
;MTNAIIKKLEAAINRALNLDPDALAALAELAGKVLAFEFINTGLVLFVFPAADGVRLDVEHTGEVTVTIRGTPVNMLAYLLSRSGSG
;
A
#
# COMPACT_ATOMS: atom_id res chain seq x y z
N MET A 1 9.65 -7.55 14.01
CA MET A 1 9.58 -6.35 14.89
C MET A 1 8.88 -5.24 14.12
N THR A 2 7.83 -4.62 14.64
CA THR A 2 7.08 -3.64 13.84
C THR A 2 7.80 -2.29 13.82
N ASN A 3 8.25 -1.84 12.64
CA ASN A 3 8.91 -0.53 12.49
C ASN A 3 7.92 0.61 12.78
N ALA A 4 8.27 1.50 13.71
CA ALA A 4 7.43 2.65 14.09
C ALA A 4 7.09 3.57 12.89
N ILE A 5 7.99 3.66 11.91
CA ILE A 5 7.76 4.41 10.66
C ILE A 5 6.59 3.78 9.86
N ILE A 6 6.56 2.45 9.76
CA ILE A 6 5.52 1.71 9.02
C ILE A 6 4.17 1.88 9.69
N LYS A 7 4.10 1.83 11.03
CA LYS A 7 2.84 2.08 11.75
C LYS A 7 2.32 3.50 11.60
N LYS A 8 3.20 4.50 11.55
CA LYS A 8 2.80 5.88 11.24
C LYS A 8 2.27 6.01 9.82
N LEU A 9 2.91 5.35 8.85
CA LEU A 9 2.46 5.33 7.46
C LEU A 9 1.09 4.63 7.32
N GLU A 10 0.91 3.47 7.96
CA GLU A 10 -0.36 2.74 8.00
C GLU A 10 -1.48 3.63 8.55
N ALA A 11 -1.25 4.28 9.69
CA ALA A 11 -2.23 5.18 10.30
C ALA A 11 -2.56 6.40 9.41
N ALA A 12 -1.56 6.96 8.71
CA ALA A 12 -1.78 8.08 7.79
C ALA A 12 -2.62 7.66 6.57
N ILE A 13 -2.34 6.49 5.99
CA ILE A 13 -3.11 5.95 4.86
C ILE A 13 -4.55 5.65 5.30
N ASN A 14 -4.73 4.97 6.43
CA ASN A 14 -6.07 4.66 6.94
C ASN A 14 -6.87 5.91 7.28
N ARG A 15 -6.21 6.96 7.79
CA ARG A 15 -6.85 8.26 8.00
C ARG A 15 -7.29 8.89 6.68
N ALA A 16 -6.48 8.82 5.63
CA ALA A 16 -6.85 9.33 4.33
C ALA A 16 -8.02 8.54 3.72
N LEU A 17 -8.00 7.21 3.81
CA LEU A 17 -9.09 6.33 3.35
C LEU A 17 -10.40 6.60 4.09
N ASN A 18 -10.36 6.85 5.40
CA ASN A 18 -11.56 7.19 6.17
C ASN A 18 -12.19 8.54 5.78
N LEU A 19 -11.47 9.40 5.06
CA LEU A 19 -12.02 10.65 4.52
C LEU A 19 -12.69 10.44 3.15
N ASP A 20 -12.48 9.29 2.51
CA ASP A 20 -13.00 8.95 1.18
C ASP A 20 -13.69 7.57 1.21
N PRO A 21 -15.01 7.54 1.49
CA PRO A 21 -15.78 6.31 1.56
C PRO A 21 -15.79 5.51 0.24
N ASP A 22 -15.70 6.19 -0.90
CA ASP A 22 -15.69 5.54 -2.22
C ASP A 22 -14.36 4.79 -2.42
N ALA A 23 -13.24 5.40 -2.01
CA ALA A 23 -11.94 4.73 -1.98
C ALA A 23 -11.92 3.53 -1.03
N LEU A 24 -12.56 3.65 0.14
CA LEU A 24 -12.70 2.54 1.09
C LEU A 24 -13.52 1.38 0.49
N ALA A 25 -14.61 1.68 -0.22
CA ALA A 25 -15.43 0.68 -0.90
C ALA A 25 -14.66 -0.05 -2.01
N ALA A 26 -13.93 0.69 -2.85
CA ALA A 26 -13.06 0.10 -3.87
C ALA A 26 -11.94 -0.75 -3.26
N LEU A 27 -11.40 -0.34 -2.11
CA LEU A 27 -10.40 -1.10 -1.38
C LEU A 27 -10.96 -2.42 -0.82
N ALA A 28 -12.21 -2.42 -0.38
CA ALA A 28 -12.90 -3.61 0.13
C ALA A 28 -13.00 -4.73 -0.93
N GLU A 29 -13.08 -4.39 -2.23
CA GLU A 29 -13.04 -5.37 -3.32
C GLU A 29 -11.69 -6.11 -3.45
N LEU A 30 -10.64 -5.56 -2.82
CA LEU A 30 -9.32 -6.15 -2.76
C LEU A 30 -9.07 -6.89 -1.44
N ALA A 31 -10.07 -6.99 -0.56
CA ALA A 31 -9.94 -7.67 0.72
C ALA A 31 -9.47 -9.13 0.55
N GLY A 32 -8.52 -9.54 1.39
CA GLY A 32 -7.92 -10.88 1.33
C GLY A 32 -6.81 -11.04 0.28
N LYS A 33 -6.57 -10.04 -0.58
CA LYS A 33 -5.40 -10.00 -1.45
C LYS A 33 -4.18 -9.52 -0.68
N VAL A 34 -3.00 -9.92 -1.14
CA VAL A 34 -1.72 -9.45 -0.60
C VAL A 34 -0.96 -8.77 -1.74
N LEU A 35 -0.63 -7.49 -1.58
CA LEU A 35 0.19 -6.77 -2.54
C LEU A 35 1.60 -6.59 -1.97
N ALA A 36 2.62 -6.86 -2.78
CA ALA A 36 4.01 -6.59 -2.45
C ALA A 36 4.53 -5.43 -3.30
N PHE A 37 5.14 -4.45 -2.65
CA PHE A 37 5.85 -3.33 -3.29
C PHE A 37 7.34 -3.56 -3.12
N GLU A 38 8.00 -3.95 -4.20
CA GLU A 38 9.45 -4.19 -4.23
C GLU A 38 10.19 -2.95 -4.72
N PHE A 39 10.92 -2.31 -3.82
CA PHE A 39 11.69 -1.12 -4.12
C PHE A 39 13.08 -1.49 -4.64
N ILE A 40 13.27 -1.35 -5.95
CA ILE A 40 14.51 -1.68 -6.65
C ILE A 40 15.69 -0.89 -6.03
N ASN A 41 16.84 -1.56 -5.89
CA ASN A 41 18.09 -1.04 -5.32
C ASN A 41 18.05 -0.67 -3.83
N THR A 42 17.01 -1.05 -3.10
CA THR A 42 16.92 -0.81 -1.63
C THR A 42 16.88 -2.08 -0.80
N GLY A 43 16.52 -3.22 -1.40
CA GLY A 43 16.26 -4.47 -0.68
C GLY A 43 14.98 -4.47 0.16
N LEU A 44 14.20 -3.39 0.12
CA LEU A 44 12.97 -3.23 0.88
C LEU A 44 11.77 -3.76 0.11
N VAL A 45 10.96 -4.57 0.78
CA VAL A 45 9.64 -4.99 0.33
C VAL A 45 8.60 -4.52 1.34
N LEU A 46 7.58 -3.82 0.85
CA LEU A 46 6.43 -3.41 1.66
C LEU A 46 5.22 -4.24 1.25
N PHE A 47 4.66 -4.97 2.21
CA PHE A 47 3.44 -5.73 2.03
C PHE A 47 2.24 -4.91 2.46
N VAL A 48 1.23 -4.87 1.60
CA VAL A 48 -0.05 -4.19 1.82
C VAL A 48 -1.15 -5.23 1.84
N PHE A 49 -1.94 -5.21 2.90
CA PHE A 49 -3.10 -6.08 3.10
C PHE A 49 -4.35 -5.20 3.12
N PRO A 50 -5.08 -5.10 2.00
CA PRO A 50 -6.37 -4.42 1.95
C PRO A 50 -7.41 -5.13 2.81
N ALA A 51 -8.25 -4.35 3.48
CA ALA A 51 -9.40 -4.78 4.23
C ALA A 51 -10.56 -3.78 4.01
N ALA A 52 -11.75 -4.15 4.47
CA ALA A 52 -12.94 -3.32 4.30
C ALA A 52 -12.89 -2.01 5.10
N ASP A 53 -12.03 -1.93 6.13
CA ASP A 53 -11.88 -0.79 7.04
C ASP A 53 -10.54 -0.06 6.89
N GLY A 54 -9.75 -0.41 5.87
CA GLY A 54 -8.46 0.23 5.57
C GLY A 54 -7.41 -0.76 5.09
N VAL A 55 -6.14 -0.44 5.35
CA VAL A 55 -5.00 -1.28 5.03
C VAL A 55 -4.19 -1.63 6.28
N ARG A 56 -3.57 -2.80 6.24
CA ARG A 56 -2.45 -3.15 7.13
C ARG A 56 -1.16 -3.16 6.32
N LEU A 57 -0.09 -2.65 6.91
CA LEU A 57 1.24 -2.65 6.32
C LEU A 57 2.19 -3.55 7.09
N ASP A 58 3.07 -4.24 6.37
CA ASP A 58 4.14 -5.04 6.95
C ASP A 58 5.40 -4.99 6.09
N VAL A 59 6.55 -5.27 6.69
CA VAL A 59 7.84 -5.41 5.98
C VAL A 59 8.29 -6.86 5.90
N GLU A 60 7.58 -7.75 6.59
CA GLU A 60 7.81 -9.19 6.59
C GLU A 60 6.49 -9.91 6.25
N HIS A 61 6.54 -10.82 5.28
CA HIS A 61 5.42 -11.69 4.96
C HIS A 61 5.93 -13.01 4.40
N THR A 62 5.38 -14.12 4.89
CA THR A 62 5.77 -15.49 4.50
C THR A 62 4.66 -16.23 3.74
N GLY A 63 3.54 -15.57 3.47
CA GLY A 63 2.40 -16.14 2.74
C GLY A 63 2.41 -15.83 1.24
N GLU A 64 1.34 -16.22 0.56
CA GLU A 64 1.17 -16.00 -0.88
C GLU A 64 0.91 -14.52 -1.17
N VAL A 65 1.64 -13.99 -2.15
CA VAL A 65 1.47 -12.63 -2.66
C VAL A 65 0.60 -12.68 -3.92
N THR A 66 -0.52 -11.96 -3.90
CA THR A 66 -1.44 -11.88 -5.05
C THR A 66 -0.84 -11.07 -6.20
N VAL A 67 -0.18 -9.95 -5.89
CA VAL A 67 0.42 -9.05 -6.89
C VAL A 67 1.73 -8.48 -6.37
N THR A 68 2.76 -8.50 -7.20
CA THR A 68 4.04 -7.82 -6.93
C THR A 68 4.21 -6.63 -7.87
N ILE A 69 4.36 -5.44 -7.30
CA ILE A 69 4.66 -4.19 -8.00
C ILE A 69 6.11 -3.84 -7.73
N ARG A 70 6.92 -3.83 -8.80
CA ARG A 70 8.36 -3.61 -8.71
C ARG A 70 8.74 -2.30 -9.39
N GLY A 71 9.48 -1.45 -8.69
CA GLY A 71 9.87 -0.15 -9.22
C GLY A 71 10.87 0.58 -8.33
N THR A 72 11.45 1.67 -8.84
CA THR A 72 12.18 2.59 -7.97
C THR A 72 11.16 3.41 -7.16
N PRO A 73 11.47 3.80 -5.91
CA PRO A 73 10.59 4.66 -5.12
C PRO A 73 10.19 5.94 -5.86
N VAL A 74 11.13 6.53 -6.60
CA VAL A 74 10.92 7.75 -7.40
C VAL A 74 9.92 7.52 -8.54
N ASN A 75 10.03 6.39 -9.26
CA ASN A 75 9.09 6.09 -10.34
C ASN A 75 7.69 5.83 -9.80
N MET A 76 7.57 5.11 -8.68
CA MET A 76 6.28 4.88 -8.03
C MET A 76 5.62 6.20 -7.59
N LEU A 77 6.39 7.11 -7.00
CA LEU A 77 5.90 8.43 -6.64
C LEU A 77 5.51 9.25 -7.88
N ALA A 78 6.32 9.21 -8.94
CA ALA A 78 5.99 9.86 -10.21
C ALA A 78 4.66 9.35 -10.77
N TYR A 79 4.42 8.03 -10.80
CA TYR A 79 3.15 7.44 -11.22
C TYR A 79 1.95 7.90 -10.38
N LEU A 80 2.10 7.98 -9.06
CA LEU A 80 1.04 8.48 -8.17
C LEU A 80 0.69 9.94 -8.46
N LEU A 81 1.71 10.78 -8.67
CA LEU A 81 1.53 12.21 -8.96
C LEU A 81 0.97 12.44 -10.37
N SER A 82 1.36 11.64 -11.36
CA SER A 82 0.83 11.72 -12.72
C SER A 82 -0.64 11.32 -12.82
N ARG A 83 -1.14 10.47 -11.91
CA ARG A 83 -2.56 10.09 -11.86
C ARG A 83 -3.48 11.19 -11.29
N SER A 84 -2.92 12.21 -10.63
CA SER A 84 -3.67 13.34 -10.06
C SER A 84 -3.96 14.46 -11.06
N GLY A 85 -3.60 14.30 -12.35
CA GLY A 85 -3.69 15.35 -13.38
C GLY A 85 -4.73 15.13 -14.48
N SER A 86 -5.61 14.14 -14.36
CA SER A 86 -6.70 13.91 -15.30
C SER A 86 -8.01 13.64 -14.55
N GLY A 87 -8.67 14.71 -14.15
CA GLY A 87 -10.06 14.77 -13.70
C GLY A 87 -10.66 16.06 -14.20
#